data_AF-A0A9Q3BYQ2-F1
#
_entry.id   AF-A0A9Q3BYQ2-F1
#
_cell.length_a   1.000
_cell.length_b   1.000
_cell.length_c   1.000
_cell.angle_alpha   90.00
_cell.angle_beta   90.00
_cell.angle_gamma   90.00
#
_symmetry.space_group_name_H-M   'P 1'
#
loop_
_entity.id
_entity.type
_entity.pdbx_description
1 polymer ?
#
loop_
_entity_poly.entity_id
_entity_poly.type
_entity_poly.pdbx_seq_one_letter_code
_entity_poly.pdbx_strand_id
1 'polypeptide(L)'
;MNDAFDYAKQQKWDKSHKVPDCKVGDLVLVSTLNFNNIKGPKKLKYSYVGPFVIVALHGTSAVQVKFSGELENKHPTFPVNLIKTYQPSDKELFPLRNPTPLTVPPVEQNEKKIKKVIKERIIRDKNQTEYIFIYRNPVH
;
A
#
# COMPACT_ATOMS: atom_id res chain seq x y z
N MET A 1 -31.77 27.95 7.94
CA MET A 1 -31.34 27.02 6.85
C MET A 1 -30.03 26.30 7.24
N ASN A 2 -29.88 25.90 8.51
CA ASN A 2 -28.67 25.21 9.03
C ASN A 2 -29.00 23.85 9.69
N ASP A 3 -30.27 23.61 10.05
CA ASP A 3 -30.67 22.46 10.88
C ASP A 3 -30.49 21.09 10.23
N ALA A 4 -30.60 20.98 8.90
CA ALA A 4 -30.49 19.70 8.20
C ALA A 4 -29.04 19.15 8.23
N PHE A 5 -28.03 20.04 8.20
CA PHE A 5 -26.63 19.64 8.26
C PHE A 5 -26.22 19.21 9.67
N ASP A 6 -26.67 19.96 10.68
CA ASP A 6 -26.41 19.66 12.08
C ASP A 6 -27.09 18.36 12.55
N TYR A 7 -28.32 18.10 12.07
CA TYR A 7 -29.03 16.86 12.36
C TYR A 7 -28.30 15.61 11.82
N ALA A 8 -27.83 15.68 10.57
CA ALA A 8 -27.09 14.58 9.94
C ALA A 8 -25.74 14.31 10.65
N LYS A 9 -25.05 15.37 11.06
CA LYS A 9 -23.79 15.31 11.79
C LYS A 9 -23.96 14.64 13.17
N GLN A 10 -24.91 15.09 13.96
CA GLN A 10 -25.10 14.60 15.34
C GLN A 10 -25.74 13.19 15.42
N GLN A 11 -26.60 12.81 14.47
CA GLN A 11 -27.30 11.52 14.55
C GLN A 11 -26.51 10.32 14.01
N LYS A 12 -25.71 10.50 12.95
CA LYS A 12 -25.03 9.39 12.26
C LYS A 12 -23.52 9.42 12.39
N TRP A 13 -22.91 10.60 12.29
CA TRP A 13 -21.46 10.73 12.26
C TRP A 13 -20.88 10.66 13.68
N ASP A 14 -21.25 11.60 14.56
CA ASP A 14 -20.61 11.73 15.88
C ASP A 14 -20.84 10.52 16.81
N LYS A 15 -21.94 9.76 16.61
CA LYS A 15 -22.24 8.57 17.45
C LYS A 15 -21.36 7.35 17.17
N SER A 16 -20.90 7.18 15.94
CA SER A 16 -20.11 6.00 15.53
C SER A 16 -18.61 6.31 15.47
N HIS A 17 -18.24 7.59 15.37
CA HIS A 17 -16.85 8.02 15.34
C HIS A 17 -16.22 7.96 16.72
N LYS A 18 -15.50 6.88 16.99
CA LYS A 18 -14.53 6.85 18.09
C LYS A 18 -13.26 7.55 17.62
N VAL A 19 -12.86 8.60 18.34
CA VAL A 19 -11.55 9.23 18.15
C VAL A 19 -10.49 8.21 18.56
N PRO A 20 -9.58 7.79 17.67
CA PRO A 20 -8.52 6.88 18.05
C PRO A 20 -7.53 7.60 18.96
N ASP A 21 -7.21 7.00 20.11
CA ASP A 21 -6.14 7.45 21.00
C ASP A 21 -4.78 7.13 20.37
N CYS A 22 -4.38 7.92 19.38
CA CYS A 22 -3.03 7.85 18.80
C CYS A 22 -2.15 8.89 19.49
N LYS A 23 -0.97 8.48 19.96
CA LYS A 23 0.05 9.39 20.51
C LYS A 23 1.24 9.49 19.59
N VAL A 24 1.97 10.60 19.70
CA VAL A 24 3.26 10.75 19.02
C VAL A 24 4.23 9.71 19.58
N GLY A 25 4.90 8.97 18.69
CA GLY A 25 5.79 7.86 19.05
C GLY A 25 5.17 6.46 18.95
N ASP A 26 3.84 6.34 18.84
CA ASP A 26 3.20 5.03 18.69
C ASP A 26 3.51 4.40 17.33
N LEU A 27 3.55 3.08 17.32
CA LEU A 27 3.66 2.28 16.10
C LEU A 27 2.27 2.03 15.51
N VAL A 28 2.13 2.32 14.23
CA VAL A 28 0.86 2.19 13.52
C VAL A 28 1.02 1.58 12.13
N LEU A 29 -0.03 0.90 11.69
CA LEU A 29 -0.20 0.34 10.36
C LEU A 29 -1.01 1.31 9.48
N VAL A 30 -0.55 1.56 8.25
CA VAL A 30 -1.21 2.46 7.29
C VAL A 30 -1.95 1.66 6.22
N SER A 31 -3.20 2.04 5.91
CA SER A 31 -4.04 1.34 4.93
C SER A 31 -3.55 1.49 3.48
N THR A 32 -3.53 0.39 2.72
CA THR A 32 -3.14 0.35 1.30
C THR A 32 -4.24 0.73 0.30
N LEU A 33 -5.40 1.18 0.79
CA LEU A 33 -6.56 1.46 -0.07
C LEU A 33 -6.23 2.47 -1.17
N ASN A 34 -5.49 3.53 -0.81
CA ASN A 34 -5.13 4.64 -1.70
C ASN A 34 -3.73 4.52 -2.30
N PHE A 35 -3.06 3.39 -2.10
CA PHE A 35 -1.72 3.17 -2.63
C PHE A 35 -1.80 2.47 -3.98
N ASN A 36 -1.61 3.25 -5.05
CA ASN A 36 -1.63 2.76 -6.44
C ASN A 36 -0.30 2.13 -6.89
N ASN A 37 0.78 2.38 -6.15
CA ASN A 37 2.15 1.96 -6.54
C ASN A 37 2.64 0.70 -5.82
N ILE A 38 1.82 0.09 -4.96
CA ILE A 38 2.17 -1.18 -4.34
C ILE A 38 2.00 -2.27 -5.41
N LYS A 39 3.10 -2.93 -5.76
CA LYS A 39 3.12 -3.99 -6.77
C LYS A 39 2.22 -5.16 -6.35
N GLY A 40 1.51 -5.72 -7.32
CA GLY A 40 0.74 -6.96 -7.15
C GLY A 40 -0.76 -6.81 -7.41
N PRO A 41 -1.49 -7.92 -7.57
CA PRO A 41 -2.91 -7.90 -7.80
C PRO A 41 -3.68 -7.46 -6.54
N LYS A 42 -4.78 -6.71 -6.73
CA LYS A 42 -5.62 -6.15 -5.64
C LYS A 42 -6.07 -7.19 -4.60
N LYS A 43 -6.17 -8.47 -4.98
CA LYS A 43 -6.57 -9.56 -4.07
C LYS A 43 -5.44 -10.09 -3.18
N LEU A 44 -4.18 -9.98 -3.63
CA LEU A 44 -3.02 -10.49 -2.89
C LEU A 44 -2.27 -9.39 -2.13
N LYS A 45 -2.60 -8.12 -2.37
CA LYS A 45 -1.99 -7.01 -1.62
C LYS A 45 -2.45 -7.03 -0.16
N TYR A 46 -1.52 -6.75 0.74
CA TYR A 46 -1.87 -6.52 2.14
C TYR A 46 -2.78 -5.29 2.25
N SER A 47 -3.79 -5.36 3.11
CA SER A 47 -4.71 -4.23 3.35
C SER A 47 -4.05 -3.09 4.14
N TYR A 48 -2.98 -3.38 4.86
CA TYR A 48 -2.19 -2.43 5.65
C TYR A 48 -0.70 -2.72 5.48
N VAL A 49 0.14 -1.69 5.60
CA VAL A 49 1.60 -1.80 5.50
C VAL A 49 2.24 -1.25 6.76
N GLY A 50 3.32 -1.93 7.16
CA GLY A 50 4.39 -1.46 8.05
C GLY A 50 3.94 -1.15 9.47
N PRO A 51 4.73 -1.46 10.50
CA PRO A 51 4.73 -0.62 11.68
C PRO A 51 5.51 0.67 11.35
N PHE A 52 4.84 1.80 11.35
CA PHE A 52 5.45 3.11 11.17
C PHE A 52 5.25 3.96 12.43
N VAL A 53 6.19 4.86 12.69
CA VAL A 53 6.14 5.73 13.86
C VAL A 53 5.36 7.00 13.56
N ILE A 54 4.45 7.36 14.46
CA ILE A 54 3.77 8.66 14.42
C ILE A 54 4.76 9.76 14.82
N VAL A 55 4.94 10.75 13.95
CA VAL A 55 5.81 11.91 14.17
C VAL A 55 5.05 13.09 14.75
N ALA A 56 3.83 13.33 14.25
CA ALA A 56 3.01 14.46 14.67
C ALA A 56 1.52 14.14 14.53
N LEU A 57 0.71 14.81 15.35
CA LEU A 57 -0.74 14.76 15.28
C LEU A 57 -1.23 16.12 14.74
N HIS A 58 -2.02 16.06 13.67
CA HIS A 58 -2.65 17.23 13.06
C HIS A 58 -4.11 17.29 13.53
N GLY A 59 -4.31 17.90 14.69
CA GLY A 59 -5.60 17.95 15.36
C GLY A 59 -6.09 16.56 15.78
N THR A 60 -7.41 16.35 15.73
CA THR A 60 -8.05 15.08 16.12
C THR A 60 -8.22 14.08 14.98
N SER A 61 -8.03 14.54 13.73
CA SER A 61 -8.48 13.81 12.55
C SER A 61 -7.35 13.28 11.67
N ALA A 62 -6.14 13.85 11.77
CA ALA A 62 -5.03 13.49 10.91
C ALA A 62 -3.74 13.26 11.70
N VAL A 63 -2.91 12.36 11.19
CA VAL A 63 -1.68 11.91 11.81
C VAL A 63 -0.59 11.89 10.75
N GLN A 64 0.59 12.37 11.12
CA GLN A 64 1.77 12.33 10.29
C GLN A 64 2.66 11.16 10.68
N VAL A 65 3.01 10.34 9.70
CA VAL A 65 3.73 9.09 9.87
C VAL A 65 5.07 9.17 9.16
N LYS A 66 6.12 8.59 9.75
CA LYS A 66 7.44 8.49 9.11
C LYS A 66 7.49 7.23 8.23
N PHE A 67 7.55 7.43 6.91
CA PHE A 67 7.83 6.34 5.98
C PHE A 67 9.32 6.05 5.85
N SER A 68 9.64 4.84 5.42
CA SER A 68 10.97 4.38 5.06
C SER A 68 10.91 3.53 3.78
N GLY A 69 12.00 3.50 3.02
CA GLY A 69 12.14 2.67 1.81
C GLY A 69 11.25 3.12 0.65
N GLU A 70 10.55 2.16 0.02
CA GLU A 70 9.76 2.40 -1.21
C GLU A 70 8.60 3.42 -1.03
N LEU A 71 8.24 3.74 0.22
CA LEU A 71 7.12 4.61 0.57
C LEU A 71 7.56 6.02 0.98
N GLU A 72 8.85 6.35 0.97
CA GLU A 72 9.37 7.69 1.33
C GLU A 72 8.80 8.81 0.47
N ASN A 73 8.54 8.53 -0.81
CA ASN A 73 7.98 9.49 -1.76
C ASN A 73 6.45 9.65 -1.63
N LYS A 74 5.80 9.02 -0.64
CA LYS A 74 4.36 9.12 -0.42
C LYS A 74 4.05 10.18 0.63
N HIS A 75 2.87 10.79 0.50
CA HIS A 75 2.41 11.81 1.43
C HIS A 75 2.33 11.23 2.85
N PRO A 76 3.02 11.82 3.85
CA PRO A 76 3.16 11.20 5.18
C PRO A 76 1.93 11.40 6.09
N THR A 77 1.00 12.30 5.73
CA THR A 77 -0.17 12.59 6.56
C THR A 77 -1.39 11.81 6.11
N PHE A 78 -2.03 11.11 7.05
CA PHE A 78 -3.21 10.28 6.83
C PHE A 78 -4.31 10.64 7.83
N PRO A 79 -5.58 10.50 7.42
CA PRO A 79 -6.68 10.54 8.36
C PRO A 79 -6.61 9.34 9.32
N VAL A 80 -7.03 9.56 10.57
CA VAL A 80 -7.05 8.53 11.63
C VAL A 80 -7.80 7.26 11.22
N ASN A 81 -8.84 7.37 10.37
CA ASN A 81 -9.61 6.23 9.86
C ASN A 81 -8.80 5.28 8.97
N LEU A 82 -7.70 5.73 8.38
CA LEU A 82 -6.83 4.91 7.53
C LEU A 82 -5.64 4.31 8.30
N ILE A 83 -5.63 4.47 9.62
CA ILE A 83 -4.57 4.05 10.51
C ILE A 83 -5.10 2.99 11.47
N LYS A 84 -4.27 2.00 11.80
CA LYS A 84 -4.53 1.03 12.86
C LYS A 84 -3.36 0.98 13.82
N THR A 85 -3.62 0.88 15.11
CA THR A 85 -2.57 0.65 16.12
C THR A 85 -1.86 -0.67 15.84
N TYR A 86 -0.53 -0.65 15.84
CA TYR A 86 0.27 -1.86 15.69
C TYR A 86 0.33 -2.62 17.02
N GLN A 87 -0.06 -3.89 17.00
CA GLN A 87 0.09 -4.79 18.13
C GLN A 87 1.17 -5.84 17.81
N PRO A 88 2.31 -5.84 18.52
CA PRO A 88 3.31 -6.86 18.32
C PRO A 88 2.76 -8.23 18.74
N SER A 89 3.23 -9.29 18.07
CA SER A 89 2.88 -10.65 18.49
C SER A 89 3.59 -10.97 19.80
N ASP A 90 2.82 -11.36 20.81
CA ASP A 90 3.36 -11.85 22.07
C ASP A 90 3.97 -13.24 21.88
N LYS A 91 5.23 -13.40 22.28
CA LYS A 91 5.98 -14.66 22.17
C LYS A 91 5.61 -15.65 23.27
N GLU A 92 5.18 -15.18 24.43
CA GLU A 92 4.80 -16.04 25.56
C GLU A 92 3.45 -16.71 25.29
N LEU A 93 2.49 -15.94 24.78
CA LEU A 93 1.16 -16.46 24.41
C LEU A 93 1.19 -17.30 23.13
N PHE A 94 2.09 -17.01 22.18
CA PHE A 94 2.13 -17.68 20.87
C PHE A 94 3.55 -18.12 20.47
N PRO A 95 4.17 -19.08 21.17
CA PRO A 95 5.56 -19.46 20.96
C PRO A 95 5.84 -20.14 19.61
N LEU A 96 4.83 -20.75 18.99
CA LEU A 96 4.93 -21.42 17.69
C LEU A 96 4.83 -20.46 16.50
N ARG A 97 4.54 -19.18 16.74
CA ARG A 97 4.27 -18.19 15.68
C ARG A 97 5.58 -17.57 15.16
N ASN A 98 6.37 -18.37 14.46
CA ASN A 98 7.55 -17.86 13.76
C ASN A 98 7.13 -17.31 12.38
N PRO A 99 7.64 -16.13 11.96
CA PRO A 99 7.38 -15.61 10.63
C PRO A 99 8.02 -16.54 9.60
N THR A 100 7.19 -17.33 8.90
CA THR A 100 7.68 -18.16 7.80
C THR A 100 8.20 -17.25 6.69
N PRO A 101 9.46 -17.42 6.24
CA PRO A 101 9.94 -16.68 5.08
C PRO A 101 9.05 -17.00 3.87
N LEU A 102 8.63 -15.96 3.15
CA LEU A 102 7.86 -16.13 1.92
C LEU A 102 8.77 -16.74 0.85
N THR A 103 8.70 -18.07 0.67
CA THR A 103 9.37 -18.73 -0.45
C THR A 103 8.61 -18.35 -1.72
N VAL A 104 9.18 -17.45 -2.52
CA VAL A 104 8.65 -17.17 -3.86
C VAL A 104 8.80 -18.46 -4.66
N PRO A 105 7.71 -19.02 -5.22
CA PRO A 105 7.82 -20.22 -6.03
C PRO A 105 8.78 -19.94 -7.19
N PRO A 106 9.57 -20.93 -7.64
CA PRO A 106 10.37 -20.79 -8.84
C PRO A 106 9.46 -20.35 -9.98
N VAL A 107 9.64 -19.12 -10.46
CA VAL A 107 8.95 -18.68 -11.67
C VAL A 107 9.63 -19.41 -12.81
N GLU A 108 8.94 -20.36 -13.42
CA GLU A 108 9.37 -20.90 -14.70
C GLU A 108 9.55 -19.72 -15.64
N GLN A 109 10.80 -19.45 -16.02
CA GLN A 109 11.13 -18.44 -17.01
C GLN A 109 10.66 -18.97 -18.36
N ASN A 110 9.35 -18.93 -18.59
CA ASN A 110 8.79 -19.19 -19.88
C ASN A 110 9.34 -18.13 -20.83
N GLU A 111 10.24 -18.56 -21.71
CA GLU A 111 10.77 -17.72 -22.77
C GLU A 111 9.57 -17.15 -23.55
N LYS A 112 9.40 -15.83 -23.48
CA LYS A 112 8.31 -15.15 -24.19
C LYS A 112 8.56 -15.29 -25.69
N LYS A 113 7.84 -16.19 -26.35
CA LYS A 113 7.89 -16.31 -27.82
C LYS A 113 7.27 -15.06 -28.44
N ILE A 114 8.07 -14.34 -29.22
CA ILE A 114 7.62 -13.19 -30.00
C ILE A 114 6.62 -13.68 -31.05
N LYS A 115 5.42 -13.11 -31.08
CA LYS A 115 4.38 -13.48 -32.05
C LYS A 115 4.52 -12.68 -33.34
N LYS A 116 4.78 -11.38 -33.23
CA LYS A 116 4.86 -10.46 -34.36
C LYS A 116 5.62 -9.20 -33.99
N VAL A 117 6.52 -8.76 -34.86
CA VAL A 117 7.14 -7.43 -34.79
C VAL A 117 6.20 -6.43 -35.48
N ILE A 118 5.84 -5.34 -34.79
CA ILE A 118 4.96 -4.30 -35.31
C ILE A 118 5.78 -3.20 -35.97
N LYS A 119 6.86 -2.79 -35.31
CA LYS A 119 7.60 -1.59 -35.70
C LYS A 119 9.06 -1.73 -35.34
N GLU A 120 9.90 -1.25 -36.23
CA GLU A 120 11.34 -1.14 -36.07
C GLU A 120 11.72 0.34 -36.05
N ARG A 121 12.61 0.71 -35.14
CA ARG A 121 13.17 2.06 -35.05
C ARG A 121 14.68 1.97 -34.96
N ILE A 122 15.37 2.68 -35.85
CA ILE A 122 16.83 2.80 -35.83
C ILE A 122 17.19 4.13 -35.18
N ILE A 123 17.94 4.09 -34.09
CA ILE A 123 18.49 5.27 -33.44
C ILE A 123 19.95 5.41 -33.89
N ARG A 124 20.18 6.32 -34.84
CA ARG A 124 21.50 6.52 -35.47
C ARG A 124 22.56 6.98 -34.48
N ASP A 125 22.19 7.81 -33.50
CA ASP A 125 23.11 8.32 -32.47
C ASP A 125 23.74 7.23 -31.60
N LYS A 126 23.06 6.08 -31.43
CA LYS A 126 23.52 4.97 -30.60
C LYS A 126 23.84 3.71 -31.38
N ASN A 127 23.69 3.73 -32.71
CA ASN A 127 23.77 2.58 -33.59
C ASN A 127 22.98 1.35 -33.05
N GLN A 128 21.78 1.61 -32.52
CA GLN A 128 20.91 0.60 -31.91
C GLN A 128 19.57 0.55 -32.63
N THR A 129 19.06 -0.67 -32.79
CA THR A 129 17.76 -0.93 -33.39
C THR A 129 16.79 -1.41 -32.31
N GLU A 130 15.70 -0.68 -32.13
CA GLU A 130 14.65 -1.00 -31.17
C GLU A 130 13.43 -1.59 -31.89
N TYR A 131 12.85 -2.63 -31.30
CA TYR A 131 11.67 -3.31 -31.83
C TYR A 131 10.47 -3.17 -30.89
N ILE A 132 9.33 -2.78 -31.44
CA ILE A 132 8.03 -2.93 -30.78
C ILE A 132 7.42 -4.23 -31.30
N PHE A 133 7.19 -5.19 -30.41
CA PHE A 133 6.64 -6.51 -30.75
C PHE A 133 5.49 -6.90 -29.84
N ILE A 134 4.57 -7.70 -30.39
CA ILE A 134 3.50 -8.37 -29.65
C ILE A 134 4.04 -9.75 -29.26
N TYR A 135 3.96 -10.09 -27.98
CA TYR A 135 4.20 -11.46 -27.52
C TYR A 135 2.87 -12.12 -27.14
N ARG A 136 2.82 -13.45 -27.26
CA ARG A 136 1.71 -14.25 -26.73
C ARG A 136 2.16 -14.81 -25.39
N ASN A 137 1.45 -14.48 -24.31
CA ASN A 137 1.67 -15.21 -23.06
C ASN A 137 1.28 -16.68 -23.29
N PRO A 138 2.16 -17.65 -23.01
CA PRO A 138 1.73 -19.04 -22.92
C PRO A 138 0.66 -19.10 -21.83
N VAL A 139 -0.55 -19.50 -22.22
CA VAL A 139 -1.63 -19.77 -21.28
C VAL A 139 -1.34 -21.18 -20.76
N HIS A 140 -1.05 -21.29 -19.46
CA HIS A 140 -1.10 -22.57 -18.76
C HIS A 140 -2.55 -23.03 -18.63
#